data_AF-A0A7W4AY58-F1
#
_entry.id   AF-A0A7W4AY58-F1
#
_cell.length_a   1.000
_cell.length_b   1.000
_cell.length_c   1.000
_cell.angle_alpha   90.00
_cell.angle_beta   90.00
_cell.angle_gamma   90.00
#
_symmetry.space_group_name_H-M   'P 1'
#
loop_
_entity.id
_entity.type
_entity.pdbx_description
1 polymer ?
#
loop_
_entity_poly.entity_id
_entity_poly.type
_entity_poly.pdbx_seq_one_letter_code
_entity_poly.pdbx_strand_id
1 'polypeptide(L)'
;MSKLNAEERKARDNDRFSKRVDERRVKGEDVVAYALANEKAFKFLTKDEKYSLKQRQAALVEEVSIKKQQQTELKNQQELDKVQAEFTDTAQ
;
A
#
# COMPACT_ATOMS: atom_id res chain seq x y z
N MET A 1 28.95 21.37 15.27
CA MET A 1 28.23 20.12 14.89
C MET A 1 28.79 19.65 13.56
N SER A 2 29.57 18.57 13.55
CA SER A 2 30.03 17.96 12.29
C SER A 2 28.81 17.45 11.52
N LYS A 3 28.72 17.75 10.22
CA LYS A 3 27.66 17.21 9.37
C LYS A 3 27.97 15.74 9.15
N LEU A 4 27.07 14.86 9.58
CA LEU A 4 27.19 13.43 9.31
C LEU A 4 27.36 13.19 7.81
N ASN A 5 28.28 12.30 7.45
CA ASN A 5 28.46 11.85 6.08
C ASN A 5 27.28 10.93 5.65
N ALA A 6 27.25 10.51 4.39
CA ALA A 6 26.14 9.71 3.86
C ALA A 6 26.01 8.33 4.56
N GLU A 7 27.14 7.71 4.89
CA GLU A 7 27.20 6.39 5.53
C GLU A 7 26.74 6.45 6.98
N GLU A 8 27.18 7.46 7.73
CA GLU A 8 26.79 7.72 9.11
C GLU A 8 25.29 8.04 9.21
N ARG A 9 24.73 8.79 8.24
CA ARG A 9 23.28 9.01 8.18
C ARG A 9 22.53 7.71 7.94
N LYS A 10 23.00 6.87 7.02
CA LYS A 10 22.41 5.57 6.73
C LYS A 10 22.46 4.64 7.94
N ALA A 11 23.59 4.58 8.64
CA ALA A 11 23.77 3.79 9.84
C ALA A 11 22.83 4.26 10.97
N ARG A 12 22.75 5.58 11.20
CA ARG A 12 21.84 6.17 12.17
C ARG A 12 20.38 5.86 11.85
N ASP A 13 19.99 5.97 10.58
CA ASP A 13 18.61 5.70 10.18
C ASP A 13 18.29 4.21 10.31
N ASN A 14 19.22 3.32 9.96
CA ASN A 14 19.07 1.88 10.17
C ASN A 14 18.91 1.52 11.66
N ASP A 15 19.75 2.07 12.54
CA ASP A 15 19.64 1.87 14.00
C ASP A 15 18.28 2.35 14.52
N ARG A 16 17.81 3.51 14.06
CA ARG A 16 16.47 4.02 14.38
C ARG A 16 15.36 3.10 13.91
N PHE A 17 15.46 2.53 12.70
CA PHE A 17 14.44 1.62 12.18
C PHE A 17 14.43 0.29 12.93
N SER A 18 15.59 -0.28 13.26
CA SER A 18 15.65 -1.51 14.07
C SER A 18 14.98 -1.30 15.42
N LYS A 19 15.40 -0.26 16.16
CA LYS A 19 14.82 0.07 17.48
C LYS A 19 13.31 0.24 17.41
N ARG A 20 12.82 0.95 16.41
CA ARG A 20 11.39 1.17 16.20
C ARG A 20 10.61 -0.10 15.84
N VAL A 21 11.22 -1.04 15.13
CA VAL A 21 10.59 -2.34 14.83
C VAL A 21 10.54 -3.18 16.11
N ASP A 22 11.64 -3.21 16.87
CA ASP A 22 11.73 -3.98 18.11
C ASP A 22 10.79 -3.43 19.19
N GLU A 23 10.73 -2.12 19.37
CA GLU A 23 9.77 -1.45 20.27
C GLU A 23 8.33 -1.82 19.94
N ARG A 24 7.98 -1.83 18.66
CA ARG A 24 6.63 -2.23 18.21
C ARG A 24 6.34 -3.69 18.50
N ARG A 25 7.31 -4.56 18.25
CA ARG A 25 7.20 -5.99 18.56
C ARG A 25 6.96 -6.21 20.06
N VAL A 26 7.69 -5.50 20.92
CA VAL A 26 7.52 -5.56 22.39
C VAL A 26 6.15 -5.02 22.82
N LYS A 27 5.65 -3.96 22.16
CA LYS A 27 4.31 -3.39 22.43
C LYS A 27 3.16 -4.23 21.87
N GLY A 28 3.44 -5.28 21.09
CA GLY A 28 2.42 -6.04 20.38
C GLY A 28 1.77 -5.28 19.21
N GLU A 29 2.42 -4.23 18.72
CA GLU A 29 1.97 -3.48 17.55
C GLU A 29 2.29 -4.21 16.24
N ASP A 30 1.49 -3.94 15.21
CA ASP A 30 1.66 -4.55 13.90
C ASP A 30 2.90 -4.00 13.15
N VAL A 31 4.02 -4.69 13.31
CA VAL A 31 5.29 -4.41 12.64
C VAL A 31 5.20 -4.56 11.12
N VAL A 32 4.30 -5.42 10.61
CA VAL A 32 4.08 -5.62 9.18
C VAL A 32 3.36 -4.42 8.59
N ALA A 33 2.34 -3.88 9.28
CA ALA A 33 1.68 -2.63 8.90
C ALA A 33 2.66 -1.45 8.91
N TYR A 34 3.52 -1.37 9.93
CA TYR A 34 4.56 -0.34 9.97
C TYR A 34 5.51 -0.44 8.78
N ALA A 35 5.93 -1.65 8.40
CA ALA A 35 6.81 -1.89 7.25
C ALA A 35 6.12 -1.68 5.90
N LEU A 36 4.81 -1.91 5.79
CA LEU A 36 4.01 -1.53 4.62
C LEU A 36 4.03 -0.01 4.42
N ALA A 37 3.93 0.77 5.50
CA ALA A 37 4.02 2.23 5.44
C ALA A 37 5.46 2.75 5.32
N ASN A 38 6.47 1.96 5.73
CA ASN A 38 7.87 2.35 5.78
C ASN A 38 8.75 1.25 5.16
N GLU A 39 9.01 1.36 3.86
CA GLU A 39 9.76 0.35 3.10
C GLU A 39 11.13 -0.02 3.69
N LYS A 40 11.81 0.93 4.35
CA LYS A 40 13.11 0.68 5.00
C LYS A 40 13.02 -0.28 6.19
N ALA A 41 11.87 -0.35 6.86
CA ALA A 41 11.66 -1.22 8.01
C ALA A 41 11.59 -2.71 7.61
N PHE A 42 11.30 -3.02 6.33
CA PHE A 42 11.29 -4.38 5.80
C PHE A 42 12.56 -5.19 6.11
N LYS A 43 13.72 -4.51 6.14
CA LYS A 43 15.02 -5.16 6.38
C LYS A 43 15.10 -5.81 7.77
N PHE A 44 14.40 -5.26 8.74
CA PHE A 44 14.41 -5.67 10.15
C PHE A 44 13.27 -6.63 10.50
N LEU A 45 12.45 -7.01 9.52
CA LEU A 45 11.42 -8.01 9.70
C LEU A 45 12.01 -9.43 9.75
N THR A 46 11.37 -10.29 10.55
CA THR A 46 11.61 -11.74 10.55
C THR A 46 11.14 -12.39 9.25
N LYS A 47 11.48 -13.66 9.02
CA LYS A 47 11.05 -14.37 7.79
C LYS A 47 9.52 -14.45 7.68
N ASP A 48 8.84 -14.71 8.79
CA ASP A 48 7.39 -14.85 8.84
C ASP A 48 6.71 -13.48 8.63
N GLU A 49 7.23 -12.43 9.28
CA GLU A 49 6.76 -11.05 9.08
C GLU A 49 6.92 -10.61 7.61
N LYS A 50 8.03 -10.98 6.95
CA LYS A 50 8.25 -10.72 5.51
C LYS A 50 7.26 -11.46 4.63
N TYR A 51 6.91 -12.69 4.99
CA TYR A 51 5.90 -13.46 4.27
C TYR A 51 4.52 -12.80 4.41
N SER A 52 4.10 -12.44 5.63
CA SER A 52 2.86 -11.70 5.87
C SER A 52 2.82 -10.36 5.14
N LEU A 53 3.95 -9.64 5.08
CA LEU A 53 4.03 -8.39 4.32
C LEU A 53 3.72 -8.62 2.84
N LYS A 54 4.33 -9.64 2.22
CA LYS A 54 4.08 -9.96 0.80
C LYS A 54 2.63 -10.34 0.55
N GLN A 55 2.01 -11.12 1.43
CA GLN A 55 0.60 -11.47 1.31
C GLN A 55 -0.30 -10.22 1.35
N ARG A 56 -0.04 -9.30 2.29
CA ARG A 56 -0.80 -8.05 2.38
C ARG A 56 -0.58 -7.13 1.19
N GLN A 57 0.64 -7.07 0.66
CA GLN A 57 0.92 -6.32 -0.57
C GLN A 57 0.14 -6.89 -1.75
N ALA A 58 0.11 -8.21 -1.90
CA ALA A 58 -0.65 -8.86 -2.96
C ALA A 58 -2.15 -8.56 -2.84
N ALA A 59 -2.71 -8.67 -1.63
CA ALA A 59 -4.11 -8.34 -1.36
C ALA A 59 -4.44 -6.87 -1.69
N LEU A 60 -3.57 -5.92 -1.33
CA LEU A 60 -3.76 -4.51 -1.66
C LEU A 60 -3.77 -4.26 -3.18
N VAL A 61 -2.91 -4.94 -3.93
CA VAL A 61 -2.88 -4.83 -5.40
C VAL A 61 -4.16 -5.41 -6.02
N GLU A 62 -4.63 -6.55 -5.52
CA GLU A 62 -5.86 -7.17 -5.96
C GLU A 62 -7.09 -6.31 -5.64
N GLU A 63 -7.17 -5.74 -4.44
CA GLU A 63 -8.26 -4.81 -4.10
C GLU A 63 -8.29 -3.58 -5.01
N VAL A 64 -7.12 -3.03 -5.33
CA VAL A 64 -7.00 -1.87 -6.23
C VAL A 64 -7.41 -2.24 -7.65
N SER A 65 -7.03 -3.44 -8.14
CA SER A 65 -7.42 -3.88 -9.48
C SER A 65 -8.92 -4.11 -9.59
N ILE A 66 -9.54 -4.76 -8.60
CA ILE A 66 -11.00 -4.99 -8.54
C ILE A 66 -11.74 -3.66 -8.51
N LYS A 67 -11.34 -2.72 -7.62
CA LYS A 67 -11.99 -1.40 -7.54
C LYS A 67 -11.89 -0.63 -8.86
N LYS A 68 -10.76 -0.74 -9.56
CA LYS A 68 -10.58 -0.11 -10.87
C LYS A 68 -11.47 -0.74 -11.94
N GLN A 69 -11.63 -2.05 -11.94
CA GLN A 69 -12.54 -2.77 -12.85
C GLN A 69 -14.00 -2.35 -12.59
N GLN A 70 -14.44 -2.40 -11.34
CA GLN A 70 -15.80 -1.97 -10.94
C GLN A 70 -16.10 -0.53 -11.33
N GLN A 71 -15.13 0.38 -11.13
CA GLN A 71 -15.29 1.78 -11.55
C GLN A 71 -15.42 1.92 -13.08
N THR A 72 -14.73 1.07 -13.84
CA THR A 72 -14.78 1.09 -15.30
C THR A 72 -16.12 0.56 -15.81
N GLU A 73 -16.61 -0.55 -15.24
CA GLU A 73 -17.93 -1.11 -15.53
C GLU A 73 -19.05 -0.11 -15.22
N LEU A 74 -18.97 0.58 -14.07
CA LEU A 74 -19.95 1.60 -13.70
C LEU A 74 -20.02 2.74 -14.73
N LYS A 75 -18.86 3.21 -15.20
CA LYS A 75 -18.79 4.27 -16.22
C LYS A 75 -19.38 3.80 -17.55
N ASN A 76 -19.04 2.58 -17.98
CA ASN A 76 -19.57 2.01 -19.20
C ASN A 76 -21.09 1.86 -19.13
N GLN A 77 -21.64 1.42 -17.98
CA GLN A 77 -23.09 1.33 -17.79
C GLN A 77 -23.76 2.71 -17.88
N GLN A 78 -23.19 3.74 -17.22
CA GLN A 78 -23.70 5.10 -17.31
C GLN A 78 -23.67 5.67 -18.73
N GLU A 79 -22.66 5.33 -19.52
CA GLU A 79 -22.58 5.72 -20.93
C GLU A 79 -23.63 5.00 -21.78
N LEU A 80 -23.83 3.70 -21.59
CA LEU A 80 -24.89 2.94 -22.25
C LEU A 80 -26.28 3.49 -21.93
N ASP A 81 -26.54 3.79 -20.65
CA ASP A 81 -27.82 4.35 -20.21
C ASP A 81 -28.09 5.71 -20.86
N LYS A 82 -27.06 6.56 -20.99
CA LYS A 82 -27.17 7.86 -21.70
C LYS A 82 -27.48 7.67 -23.18
N VAL A 83 -26.75 6.78 -23.87
CA VAL A 83 -26.98 6.50 -25.29
C VAL A 83 -28.38 5.91 -25.50
N GLN A 84 -28.85 5.03 -24.61
CA GLN A 84 -30.21 4.50 -24.67
C GLN A 84 -31.25 5.60 -24.49
N ALA A 85 -31.08 6.49 -23.51
CA ALA A 85 -31.99 7.62 -23.29
C ALA A 85 -32.05 8.54 -24.51
N GLU A 86 -30.90 8.92 -25.08
CA GLU A 86 -30.81 9.74 -26.29
C GLU A 86 -31.47 9.07 -27.51
N PHE A 87 -31.35 7.75 -27.63
CA PHE A 87 -31.98 6.97 -28.71
C PHE A 87 -33.51 6.87 -28.53
N THR A 88 -34.00 6.71 -27.30
CA THR A 88 -35.44 6.67 -27.04
C THR A 88 -36.12 8.03 -27.16
N ASP A 89 -35.41 9.12 -26.83
CA ASP A 89 -35.92 10.49 -26.95
C ASP A 89 -35.99 10.98 -28.41
N THR A 90 -35.18 10.41 -29.31
CA THR A 90 -35.18 10.74 -30.75
C THR A 90 -36.15 9.90 -31.58
N ALA A 91 -36.77 8.86 -31.00
CA ALA A 91 -37.73 7.97 -31.66
C ALA A 91 -39.21 8.32 -31.39
N GLN A 92 -39.50 9.42 -30.69
CA GLN A 92 -40.83 10.00 -30.47
C GLN A 92 -41.08 11.19 -31.41
#